data_AF-A0A918JVM7-F1
#
_entry.id   AF-A0A918JVM7-F1
#
_cell.length_a   1.000
_cell.length_b   1.000
_cell.length_c   1.000
_cell.angle_alpha   90.00
_cell.angle_beta   90.00
_cell.angle_gamma   90.00
#
_symmetry.space_group_name_H-M   'P 1'
#
loop_
_entity.id
_entity.type
_entity.pdbx_description
1 polymer ?
#
loop_
_entity_poly.entity_id
_entity_poly.type
_entity_poly.pdbx_seq_one_letter_code
_entity_poly.pdbx_strand_id
1 'polypeptide(L)'
;MGFNRIAKKHGISIRALNDLNNGNIGESIAKKLGVSIYSLQIFIDGSTSNGLAAKIETTPSSLQRLRNTIGRKGAIGLIFGLLIRERKYYNGFEF
;
A
#
# COMPACT_ATOMS: atom_id res chain seq x y z
N MET A 1 7.09 -15.97 6.04
CA MET A 1 6.22 -15.34 7.08
C MET A 1 4.78 -15.39 6.59
N GLY A 2 3.83 -15.91 7.36
CA GLY A 2 2.42 -16.01 6.92
C GLY A 2 1.63 -14.71 7.09
N PHE A 3 0.58 -14.52 6.28
CA PHE A 3 -0.31 -13.34 6.33
C PHE A 3 -0.87 -13.07 7.74
N ASN A 4 -1.15 -14.11 8.53
CA ASN A 4 -1.58 -13.98 9.93
C ASN A 4 -0.62 -13.16 10.79
N ARG A 5 0.69 -13.34 10.59
CA ARG A 5 1.72 -12.63 11.38
C ARG A 5 1.83 -11.17 10.96
N ILE A 6 1.66 -10.88 9.67
CA ILE A 6 1.64 -9.50 9.12
C ILE A 6 0.38 -8.78 9.59
N ALA A 7 -0.78 -9.40 9.44
CA ALA A 7 -2.08 -8.90 9.90
C ALA A 7 -2.03 -8.47 11.37
N LYS A 8 -1.63 -9.40 12.25
CA LYS A 8 -1.52 -9.15 13.70
C LYS A 8 -0.51 -8.05 14.02
N LYS A 9 0.64 -8.01 13.34
CA LYS A 9 1.70 -7.02 13.60
C LYS A 9 1.31 -5.61 13.17
N HIS A 10 0.56 -5.47 12.07
CA HIS A 10 0.23 -4.17 11.47
C HIS A 10 -1.18 -3.68 11.78
N GLY A 11 -1.97 -4.47 12.53
CA GLY A 11 -3.34 -4.12 12.90
C GLY A 11 -4.31 -4.17 11.72
N ILE A 12 -4.05 -5.05 10.77
CA ILE A 12 -4.86 -5.23 9.55
C ILE A 12 -5.50 -6.60 9.62
N SER A 13 -6.75 -6.74 9.16
CA SER A 13 -7.40 -8.05 9.12
C SER A 13 -6.74 -8.97 8.10
N ILE A 14 -6.69 -10.27 8.39
CA ILE A 14 -6.22 -11.30 7.44
C ILE A 14 -7.03 -11.24 6.14
N ARG A 15 -8.34 -11.00 6.27
CA ARG A 15 -9.24 -10.83 5.12
C ARG A 15 -8.77 -9.71 4.20
N ALA A 16 -8.45 -8.53 4.73
CA ALA A 16 -7.96 -7.42 3.92
C ALA A 16 -6.62 -7.73 3.22
N LEU A 17 -5.73 -8.50 3.86
CA LEU A 17 -4.48 -8.94 3.20
C LEU A 17 -4.75 -9.95 2.08
N ASN A 18 -5.70 -10.87 2.27
CA ASN A 18 -6.10 -11.80 1.21
C ASN A 18 -6.77 -11.05 0.05
N ASP A 19 -7.62 -10.08 0.34
CA ASP A 19 -8.25 -9.23 -0.66
C ASP A 19 -7.19 -8.46 -1.46
N LEU A 20 -6.20 -7.86 -0.79
CA LEU A 20 -5.07 -7.20 -1.46
C LEU A 20 -4.26 -8.18 -2.32
N ASN A 21 -4.01 -9.39 -1.83
CA ASN A 21 -3.30 -10.42 -2.60
C ASN A 21 -4.06 -10.80 -3.88
N ASN A 22 -5.39 -10.70 -3.87
CA ASN A 22 -6.25 -10.87 -5.05
C ASN A 22 -6.39 -9.59 -5.90
N GLY A 23 -5.79 -8.47 -5.46
CA GLY A 23 -5.80 -7.18 -6.14
C GLY A 23 -6.96 -6.26 -5.77
N ASN A 24 -7.63 -6.50 -4.65
CA ASN A 24 -8.74 -5.68 -4.16
C ASN A 24 -8.31 -4.89 -2.92
N ILE A 25 -8.44 -3.57 -2.97
CA ILE A 25 -8.07 -2.69 -1.84
C ILE A 25 -9.24 -2.54 -0.87
N GLY A 26 -9.03 -2.98 0.37
CA GLY A 26 -9.94 -2.70 1.48
C GLY A 26 -9.70 -1.33 2.12
N GLU A 27 -10.74 -0.78 2.74
CA GLU A 27 -10.69 0.52 3.43
C GLU A 27 -9.61 0.57 4.53
N SER A 28 -9.40 -0.54 5.27
CA SER A 28 -8.38 -0.61 6.31
C SER A 28 -6.96 -0.40 5.78
N ILE A 29 -6.67 -0.86 4.55
CA ILE A 29 -5.37 -0.71 3.89
C ILE A 29 -5.17 0.74 3.47
N ALA A 30 -6.18 1.35 2.86
CA ALA A 30 -6.17 2.74 2.46
C ALA A 30 -5.96 3.67 3.67
N LYS A 31 -6.71 3.46 4.75
CA LYS A 31 -6.56 4.19 6.02
C LYS A 31 -5.16 4.05 6.59
N LYS A 32 -4.60 2.83 6.57
CA LYS A 32 -3.24 2.58 7.07
C LYS A 32 -2.18 3.33 6.26
N LEU A 33 -2.31 3.35 4.94
CA LEU A 33 -1.36 4.03 4.07
C LEU A 33 -1.58 5.55 4.02
N GLY A 34 -2.72 6.05 4.49
CA GLY A 34 -3.09 7.46 4.35
C GLY A 34 -3.31 7.86 2.89
N VAL A 35 -3.72 6.92 2.05
CA VAL A 35 -3.96 7.12 0.61
C VAL A 35 -5.38 6.65 0.30
N SER A 36 -6.09 7.32 -0.61
CA SER A 36 -7.46 6.92 -0.96
C SER A 36 -7.50 5.52 -1.55
N ILE A 37 -8.58 4.77 -1.26
CA ILE A 37 -8.84 3.44 -1.85
C ILE A 37 -8.74 3.52 -3.37
N TYR A 38 -9.36 4.54 -3.96
CA TYR A 38 -9.33 4.77 -5.40
C TYR A 38 -7.89 4.86 -5.94
N SER A 39 -7.02 5.66 -5.31
CA SER A 39 -5.62 5.81 -5.73
C SER A 39 -4.84 4.50 -5.71
N LEU A 40 -5.08 3.66 -4.71
CA LEU A 40 -4.44 2.35 -4.58
C LEU A 40 -5.02 1.33 -5.57
N GLN A 41 -6.34 1.37 -5.80
CA GLN A 41 -7.02 0.46 -6.72
C GLN A 41 -6.61 0.73 -8.16
N ILE A 42 -6.62 1.99 -8.62
CA ILE A 42 -6.16 2.33 -9.97
C ILE A 42 -4.68 1.99 -10.17
N PHE A 43 -3.88 2.02 -9.09
CA PHE A 43 -2.50 1.56 -9.12
C PHE A 43 -2.40 0.08 -9.42
N ILE A 44 -3.22 -0.76 -8.78
CA ILE A 44 -3.29 -2.18 -9.12
C ILE A 44 -3.80 -2.38 -10.55
N ASP A 45 -4.76 -1.57 -10.99
CA ASP A 45 -5.39 -1.73 -12.31
C ASP A 45 -4.50 -1.27 -13.48
N GLY A 46 -3.45 -0.49 -13.21
CA GLY A 46 -2.42 -0.18 -14.21
C GLY A 46 -2.11 1.30 -14.39
N SER A 47 -2.84 2.18 -13.71
CA SER A 47 -2.63 3.63 -13.74
C SER A 47 -1.94 4.11 -12.46
N THR A 48 -1.78 5.41 -12.29
CA THR A 48 -1.24 5.99 -11.05
C THR A 48 -2.07 7.19 -10.62
N SER A 49 -1.86 7.66 -9.39
CA SER A 49 -2.45 8.91 -8.91
C SER A 49 -1.40 9.82 -8.29
N ASN A 50 -1.71 11.11 -8.27
CA ASN A 50 -0.91 12.12 -7.56
C ASN A 50 -0.83 11.80 -6.06
N GLY A 51 -1.91 11.32 -5.46
CA GLY A 51 -1.94 10.99 -4.03
C GLY A 51 -0.99 9.84 -3.67
N LEU A 52 -0.94 8.79 -4.50
CA LEU A 52 0.00 7.70 -4.29
C LEU A 52 1.45 8.12 -4.59
N ALA A 53 1.67 8.88 -5.66
CA ALA A 53 3.00 9.40 -6.01
C ALA A 53 3.59 10.28 -4.90
N ALA A 54 2.78 11.17 -4.33
CA ALA A 54 3.16 12.00 -3.19
C ALA A 54 3.53 11.15 -1.95
N LYS A 55 2.76 10.10 -1.65
CA LYS A 55 3.01 9.22 -0.49
C LYS A 55 4.36 8.51 -0.55
N ILE A 56 4.85 8.21 -1.75
CA ILE A 56 6.15 7.55 -1.97
C ILE A 56 7.23 8.54 -2.45
N GLU A 57 6.96 9.84 -2.34
CA GLU A 57 7.90 10.93 -2.62
C GLU A 57 8.47 10.87 -4.05
N THR A 58 7.61 10.62 -5.03
CA THR A 58 7.99 10.55 -6.45
C THR A 58 7.00 11.30 -7.33
N THR A 59 7.33 11.42 -8.61
CA THR A 59 6.44 12.03 -9.61
C THR A 59 5.45 10.99 -10.17
N PRO A 60 4.25 11.41 -10.61
CA PRO A 60 3.29 10.49 -11.24
C PRO A 60 3.86 9.77 -12.46
N SER A 61 4.68 10.46 -13.25
CA SER A 61 5.34 9.89 -14.45
C SER A 61 6.34 8.79 -14.10
N SER A 62 7.17 8.99 -13.06
CA SER A 62 8.10 7.97 -12.57
C SER A 62 7.35 6.79 -11.96
N LEU A 63 6.30 7.05 -11.19
CA LEU A 63 5.45 5.99 -10.64
C LEU A 63 4.75 5.19 -11.74
N GLN A 64 4.30 5.85 -12.82
CA GLN A 64 3.64 5.18 -13.94
C GLN A 64 4.63 4.28 -14.68
N ARG A 65 5.85 4.75 -14.90
CA ARG A 65 6.93 3.92 -15.46
C ARG A 65 7.20 2.70 -14.58
N LEU A 66 7.35 2.91 -13.27
CA LEU A 66 7.53 1.82 -12.32
C LEU A 66 6.37 0.83 -12.40
N ARG A 67 5.12 1.32 -12.40
CA ARG A 67 3.93 0.48 -12.49
C ARG A 67 3.93 -0.38 -13.75
N ASN A 68 4.29 0.20 -14.89
CA ASN A 68 4.36 -0.51 -16.16
C ASN A 68 5.43 -1.60 -16.11
N THR A 69 6.60 -1.31 -15.53
CA THR A 69 7.70 -2.27 -15.39
C THR A 69 7.36 -3.45 -14.47
N ILE A 70 6.76 -3.19 -13.31
CA ILE A 70 6.52 -4.23 -12.29
C ILE A 70 5.24 -5.03 -12.51
N GLY A 71 4.33 -4.55 -13.38
CA GLY A 71 3.06 -5.21 -13.64
C GLY A 71 2.12 -5.24 -12.42
N ARG A 72 0.96 -5.90 -12.58
CA ARG A 72 -0.07 -5.97 -11.52
C ARG A 72 0.44 -6.65 -10.24
N LYS A 73 1.15 -7.77 -10.40
CA LYS A 73 1.70 -8.52 -9.25
C LYS A 73 2.74 -7.69 -8.50
N GLY A 74 3.61 -6.97 -9.21
CA GLY A 74 4.57 -6.08 -8.58
C GLY A 74 3.91 -4.89 -7.89
N ALA A 75 2.82 -4.34 -8.44
CA ALA A 75 2.05 -3.28 -7.81
C ALA A 75 1.45 -3.72 -6.46
N ILE A 76 0.85 -4.91 -6.42
CA ILE A 76 0.37 -5.54 -5.18
C ILE A 76 1.53 -5.70 -4.19
N GLY A 77 2.67 -6.23 -4.64
CA GLY A 77 3.89 -6.38 -3.83
C GLY A 77 4.41 -5.06 -3.26
N LEU A 78 4.37 -3.98 -4.03
CA LEU A 78 4.76 -2.64 -3.59
C LEU A 78 3.82 -2.12 -2.51
N ILE A 79 2.50 -2.28 -2.66
CA ILE A 79 1.52 -1.90 -1.63
C ILE A 79 1.76 -2.71 -0.35
N PHE A 80 2.04 -4.02 -0.46
CA PHE A 80 2.46 -4.83 0.69
C PHE A 80 3.72 -4.29 1.35
N GLY A 81 4.73 -3.94 0.56
CA GLY A 81 5.98 -3.35 1.04
C GLY A 81 5.74 -2.05 1.81
N LEU A 82 4.89 -1.17 1.28
CA LEU A 82 4.51 0.07 1.94
C LEU A 82 3.77 -0.18 3.25
N LEU A 83 2.83 -1.14 3.29
CA LEU A 83 2.10 -1.52 4.51
C LEU A 83 3.02 -2.02 5.62
N ILE A 84 4.06 -2.78 5.24
CA ILE A 84 5.05 -3.31 6.19
C ILE A 84 6.04 -2.20 6.60
N ARG A 85 6.40 -1.30 5.68
CA ARG A 85 7.30 -0.18 5.92
C ARG A 85 6.68 0.93 6.75
N GLU A 86 5.35 1.07 6.76
CA GLU A 86 4.55 1.95 7.62
C GLU A 86 4.78 1.60 9.11
N ARG A 87 6.02 1.83 9.58
CA ARG A 87 6.37 1.98 10.98
C ARG A 87 5.82 3.31 11.39
N LYS A 88 4.88 3.24 12.33
CA LYS A 88 4.71 4.18 13.42
C LYS A 88 5.96 5.07 13.61
N TYR A 89 5.96 6.27 13.03
CA TYR A 89 6.56 7.42 13.68
C TYR A 89 5.68 7.72 14.91
N TYR A 90 5.73 6.86 15.93
CA TYR A 90 5.53 7.34 17.28
C TYR A 90 6.87 8.00 17.63
N ASN A 91 6.97 9.29 17.32
CA ASN A 91 7.93 10.13 18.02
C ASN A 91 7.66 9.92 19.51
N GLY A 92 8.68 9.47 20.23
CA GLY A 92 8.74 9.70 21.65
C GLY A 92 8.60 11.20 21.87
N PHE A 93 7.52 11.59 22.54
CA PHE A 93 7.52 12.69 23.47
C PHE A 93 6.94 12.10 24.76
N GLU A 94 7.79 11.41 25.50
CA GLU A 94 7.77 11.56 26.95
C GLU A 94 8.35 12.95 27.22
N PHE A 95 7.51 13.87 27.70
CA PHE A 95 7.69 14.76 28.86
C PHE A 95 6.37 15.49 29.09
#